data_AF-A0A3L7XNL4-F1
#
_entry.id   AF-A0A3L7XNL4-F1
#
_cell.length_a   1.000
_cell.length_b   1.000
_cell.length_c   1.000
_cell.angle_alpha   90.00
_cell.angle_beta   90.00
_cell.angle_gamma   90.00
#
_symmetry.space_group_name_H-M   'P 1'
#
loop_
_entity.id
_entity.type
_entity.pdbx_description
1 polymer ?
#
loop_
_entity_poly.entity_id
_entity_poly.type
_entity_poly.pdbx_seq_one_letter_code
_entity_poly.pdbx_strand_id
1 'polypeptide(L)'
;QLLVDAGRRHPQLKLMEAFMYRHHPQWLRAQELVRSGAIGALRTIHSFFSYHNADAQNIRNMADIGGGGLMDIGCYNISLARFIFGSEPRRACGLVEYDPQFKTDRLASGMLDFGAGSATFTCSTQLAPFQRASIYGTTGSVTIEIPFNAPPDRPCKLWHQHAGGTAEIVFETCDQYTLQGDLFSLAVRNNTPVPTPIEDAVANMRVIEAVVHSAKTSRWIDL
;
A
#
# COMPACT_ATOMS: atom_id res chain seq x y z
N GLN A 1 -2.80 16.50 8.00
CA GLN A 1 -2.09 17.80 8.02
C GLN A 1 -1.68 18.22 9.44
N LEU A 2 -2.60 18.28 10.41
CA LEU A 2 -2.30 18.75 11.78
C LEU A 2 -1.11 18.03 12.46
N LEU A 3 -1.00 16.70 12.31
CA LEU A 3 0.11 15.93 12.87
C LEU A 3 1.47 16.24 12.20
N VAL A 4 1.45 16.52 10.89
CA VAL A 4 2.65 16.99 10.15
C VAL A 4 3.09 18.35 10.69
N ASP A 5 2.16 19.28 10.85
CA ASP A 5 2.45 20.62 11.36
C ASP A 5 2.92 20.59 12.82
N ALA A 6 2.39 19.68 13.63
CA ALA A 6 2.90 19.41 14.97
C ALA A 6 4.34 18.87 14.92
N GLY A 7 4.64 17.90 14.05
CA GLY A 7 6.00 17.38 13.86
C GLY A 7 7.01 18.45 13.47
N ARG A 8 6.64 19.37 12.56
CA ARG A 8 7.50 20.49 12.14
C ARG A 8 7.83 21.46 13.27
N ARG A 9 6.91 21.65 14.23
CA ARG A 9 7.14 22.46 15.43
C ARG A 9 8.07 21.79 16.45
N HIS A 10 8.24 20.47 16.35
CA HIS A 10 9.09 19.68 17.23
C HIS A 10 10.05 18.79 16.42
N PRO A 11 11.00 19.37 15.65
CA PRO A 11 11.87 18.63 14.72
C PRO A 11 12.79 17.61 15.40
N GLN A 12 12.98 17.72 16.71
CA GLN A 12 13.68 16.73 17.54
C GLN A 12 12.89 15.44 17.75
N LEU A 13 11.55 15.48 17.62
CA LEU A 13 10.70 14.31 17.69
C LEU A 13 10.61 13.65 16.32
N LYS A 14 10.68 12.32 16.29
CA LYS A 14 10.51 11.53 15.06
C LYS A 14 9.06 11.08 14.95
N LEU A 15 8.43 11.36 13.81
CA LEU A 15 7.09 10.89 13.46
C LEU A 15 7.17 10.06 12.20
N MET A 16 6.67 8.83 12.25
CA MET A 16 6.73 7.86 11.16
C MET A 16 5.36 7.21 10.96
N GLU A 17 4.95 7.04 9.72
CA GLU A 17 3.80 6.21 9.37
C GLU A 17 4.15 4.72 9.46
N ALA A 18 3.24 3.92 9.99
CA ALA A 18 3.51 2.55 10.39
C ALA A 18 3.26 1.51 9.27
N PHE A 19 3.62 1.81 8.02
CA PHE A 19 3.58 0.84 6.91
C PHE A 19 4.73 -0.20 6.96
N MET A 20 4.58 -1.20 7.82
CA MET A 20 5.60 -2.23 8.11
C MET A 20 6.04 -3.03 6.89
N TYR A 21 5.09 -3.34 5.98
CA TYR A 21 5.37 -4.17 4.80
C TYR A 21 6.49 -3.60 3.93
N ARG A 22 6.64 -2.26 3.87
CA ARG A 22 7.67 -1.59 3.07
C ARG A 22 9.10 -1.96 3.50
N HIS A 23 9.28 -2.42 4.73
CA HIS A 23 10.58 -2.76 5.30
C HIS A 23 10.91 -4.25 5.13
N HIS A 24 9.96 -5.08 4.73
CA HIS A 24 10.20 -6.49 4.51
C HIS A 24 11.13 -6.71 3.29
N PRO A 25 12.12 -7.62 3.34
CA PRO A 25 13.08 -7.86 2.25
C PRO A 25 12.44 -8.10 0.87
N GLN A 26 11.28 -8.75 0.83
CA GLN A 26 10.54 -8.97 -0.43
C GLN A 26 10.18 -7.66 -1.16
N TRP A 27 9.84 -6.61 -0.42
CA TRP A 27 9.46 -5.32 -0.98
C TRP A 27 10.67 -4.48 -1.37
N LEU A 28 11.73 -4.55 -0.57
CA LEU A 28 13.02 -3.95 -0.92
C LEU A 28 13.54 -4.55 -2.23
N ARG A 29 13.47 -5.88 -2.38
CA ARG A 29 13.86 -6.57 -3.61
C ARG A 29 12.96 -6.23 -4.78
N ALA A 30 11.64 -6.16 -4.58
CA ALA A 30 10.72 -5.75 -5.65
C ALA A 30 11.02 -4.32 -6.14
N GLN A 31 11.26 -3.38 -5.22
CA GLN A 31 11.63 -2.01 -5.57
C GLN A 31 12.99 -1.96 -6.29
N GLU A 32 13.97 -2.76 -5.85
CA GLU A 32 15.28 -2.86 -6.50
C GLU A 32 15.17 -3.39 -7.94
N LEU A 33 14.39 -4.45 -8.18
CA LEU A 33 14.15 -5.00 -9.52
C LEU A 33 13.50 -3.97 -10.46
N VAL A 34 12.60 -3.14 -9.94
CA VAL A 34 11.99 -2.04 -10.69
C VAL A 34 13.03 -0.95 -10.98
N ARG A 35 13.76 -0.48 -9.96
CA ARG A 35 14.71 0.64 -10.09
C ARG A 35 15.94 0.31 -10.93
N SER A 36 16.39 -0.93 -10.89
CA SER A 36 17.52 -1.42 -11.71
C SER A 36 17.15 -1.64 -13.19
N GLY A 37 15.86 -1.57 -13.53
CA GLY A 37 15.37 -1.86 -14.88
C GLY A 37 15.29 -3.34 -15.21
N ALA A 38 15.33 -4.25 -14.21
CA ALA A 38 15.26 -5.69 -14.42
C ALA A 38 13.93 -6.13 -15.09
N ILE A 39 12.85 -5.36 -14.87
CA ILE A 39 11.55 -5.56 -15.55
C ILE A 39 11.34 -4.61 -16.75
N GLY A 40 12.35 -3.84 -17.13
CA GLY A 40 12.23 -2.75 -18.11
C GLY A 40 11.53 -1.52 -17.50
N ALA A 41 10.82 -0.75 -18.32
CA ALA A 41 10.07 0.41 -17.85
C ALA A 41 8.79 -0.04 -17.13
N LEU A 42 8.60 0.37 -15.87
CA LEU A 42 7.37 0.11 -15.10
C LEU A 42 6.14 0.70 -15.81
N ARG A 43 5.10 -0.13 -16.03
CA ARG A 43 3.89 0.27 -16.77
C ARG A 43 2.62 0.18 -15.95
N THR A 44 2.42 -0.92 -15.22
CA THR A 44 1.21 -1.08 -14.41
C THR A 44 1.42 -1.91 -13.16
N ILE A 45 0.62 -1.64 -12.15
CA ILE A 45 0.53 -2.44 -10.93
C ILE A 45 -0.92 -2.92 -10.78
N HIS A 46 -1.10 -4.20 -10.49
CA HIS A 46 -2.38 -4.79 -10.10
C HIS A 46 -2.27 -5.30 -8.66
N SER A 47 -3.20 -4.89 -7.81
CA SER A 47 -3.19 -5.29 -6.41
C SER A 47 -4.58 -5.67 -5.91
N PHE A 48 -4.65 -6.67 -5.06
CA PHE A 48 -5.89 -7.12 -4.46
C PHE A 48 -5.63 -7.38 -2.99
N PHE A 49 -6.56 -6.97 -2.13
CA PHE A 49 -6.54 -7.35 -0.72
C PHE A 49 -7.96 -7.54 -0.20
N SER A 50 -8.28 -8.71 0.33
CA SER A 50 -9.55 -8.96 0.96
C SER A 50 -9.47 -9.93 2.12
N TYR A 51 -10.50 -9.83 2.97
CA TYR A 51 -10.85 -10.80 3.98
C TYR A 51 -12.35 -10.71 4.24
N HIS A 52 -12.87 -11.60 5.09
CA HIS A 52 -14.28 -11.62 5.47
C HIS A 52 -14.44 -11.29 6.95
N ASN A 53 -15.08 -10.16 7.25
CA ASN A 53 -15.45 -9.73 8.60
C ASN A 53 -16.82 -9.02 8.58
N ALA A 54 -17.82 -9.70 9.11
CA ALA A 54 -19.18 -9.16 9.25
C ALA A 54 -19.55 -8.87 10.72
N ASP A 55 -18.57 -8.75 11.62
CA ASP A 55 -18.82 -8.40 13.02
C ASP A 55 -19.10 -6.90 13.17
N ALA A 56 -20.34 -6.56 13.55
CA ALA A 56 -20.77 -5.18 13.76
C ALA A 56 -20.08 -4.49 14.95
N GLN A 57 -19.50 -5.24 15.89
CA GLN A 57 -18.77 -4.69 17.04
C GLN A 57 -17.30 -4.41 16.71
N ASN A 58 -16.84 -4.79 15.52
CA ASN A 58 -15.49 -4.50 15.09
C ASN A 58 -15.35 -3.02 14.69
N ILE A 59 -14.30 -2.35 15.17
CA ILE A 59 -14.02 -0.93 14.87
C ILE A 59 -13.98 -0.63 13.37
N ARG A 60 -13.61 -1.60 12.54
CA ARG A 60 -13.54 -1.45 11.07
C ARG A 60 -14.93 -1.32 10.43
N ASN A 61 -15.98 -1.72 11.13
CA ASN A 61 -17.37 -1.65 10.69
C ASN A 61 -18.13 -0.49 11.37
N MET A 62 -17.41 0.45 12.01
CA MET A 62 -17.99 1.64 12.67
C MET A 62 -17.69 2.90 11.84
N ALA A 63 -18.70 3.43 11.15
CA ALA A 63 -18.52 4.54 10.20
C ALA A 63 -18.18 5.89 10.87
N ASP A 64 -18.62 6.11 12.11
CA ASP A 64 -18.43 7.35 12.86
C ASP A 64 -17.00 7.57 13.36
N ILE A 65 -16.18 6.51 13.40
CA ILE A 65 -14.78 6.55 13.85
C ILE A 65 -13.77 6.23 12.74
N GLY A 66 -14.20 6.24 11.48
CA GLY A 66 -13.31 6.03 10.33
C GLY A 66 -13.12 4.57 9.89
N GLY A 67 -14.07 3.69 10.20
CA GLY A 67 -14.12 2.34 9.65
C GLY A 67 -14.31 2.32 8.13
N GLY A 68 -14.07 1.16 7.51
CA GLY A 68 -14.15 0.95 6.06
C GLY A 68 -12.95 0.21 5.48
N GLY A 69 -13.18 -0.46 4.35
CA GLY A 69 -12.17 -1.23 3.65
C GLY A 69 -11.04 -0.38 3.09
N LEU A 70 -11.34 0.80 2.55
CA LEU A 70 -10.34 1.75 2.04
C LEU A 70 -9.39 2.22 3.13
N MET A 71 -9.92 2.53 4.32
CA MET A 71 -9.12 2.99 5.47
C MET A 71 -8.28 1.85 6.06
N ASP A 72 -8.81 0.63 6.11
CA ASP A 72 -8.16 -0.52 6.73
C ASP A 72 -7.14 -1.21 5.80
N ILE A 73 -7.57 -1.68 4.63
CA ILE A 73 -6.74 -2.50 3.73
C ILE A 73 -6.52 -1.90 2.34
N GLY A 74 -7.41 -1.01 1.89
CA GLY A 74 -7.23 -0.26 0.65
C GLY A 74 -6.03 0.69 0.70
N CYS A 75 -5.75 1.24 1.89
CA CYS A 75 -4.62 2.12 2.15
C CYS A 75 -3.27 1.46 1.81
N TYR A 76 -3.15 0.13 1.95
CA TYR A 76 -1.97 -0.64 1.56
C TYR A 76 -1.79 -0.72 0.05
N ASN A 77 -2.89 -0.91 -0.71
CA ASN A 77 -2.83 -0.95 -2.17
C ASN A 77 -2.37 0.39 -2.76
N ILE A 78 -2.90 1.49 -2.21
CA ILE A 78 -2.51 2.86 -2.61
C ILE A 78 -1.06 3.13 -2.21
N SER A 79 -0.69 2.77 -0.98
CA SER A 79 0.65 2.92 -0.44
C SER A 79 1.69 2.16 -1.26
N LEU A 80 1.40 0.94 -1.70
CA LEU A 80 2.32 0.12 -2.50
C LEU A 80 2.55 0.73 -3.88
N ALA A 81 1.49 1.26 -4.52
CA ALA A 81 1.59 1.87 -5.83
C ALA A 81 2.54 3.08 -5.79
N ARG A 82 2.34 3.97 -4.80
CA ARG A 82 3.21 5.12 -4.55
C ARG A 82 4.65 4.70 -4.27
N PHE A 83 4.84 3.67 -3.44
CA PHE A 83 6.15 3.11 -3.09
C PHE A 83 6.93 2.56 -4.29
N ILE A 84 6.26 1.82 -5.17
CA ILE A 84 6.91 1.19 -6.34
C ILE A 84 7.13 2.19 -7.49
N PHE A 85 6.17 3.09 -7.75
CA PHE A 85 6.38 4.17 -8.71
C PHE A 85 7.36 5.24 -8.22
N GLY A 86 7.57 5.36 -6.90
CA GLY A 86 8.43 6.39 -6.31
C GLY A 86 7.93 7.82 -6.56
N SER A 87 6.62 7.98 -6.80
CA SER A 87 5.98 9.26 -7.11
C SER A 87 4.51 9.24 -6.66
N GLU A 88 3.86 10.40 -6.72
CA GLU A 88 2.43 10.54 -6.45
C GLU A 88 1.60 10.35 -7.73
N PRO A 89 0.40 9.76 -7.66
CA PRO A 89 -0.50 9.75 -8.80
C PRO A 89 -1.00 11.17 -9.07
N ARG A 90 -1.19 11.49 -10.36
CA ARG A 90 -1.70 12.77 -10.85
C ARG A 90 -3.22 12.88 -10.72
N ARG A 91 -3.90 11.74 -10.82
CA ARG A 91 -5.35 11.64 -10.69
C ARG A 91 -5.78 10.23 -10.32
N ALA A 92 -6.96 10.10 -9.76
CA ALA A 92 -7.55 8.83 -9.37
C ALA A 92 -9.01 8.74 -9.82
N CYS A 93 -9.47 7.51 -10.08
CA CYS A 93 -10.88 7.20 -10.15
C CYS A 93 -11.22 5.92 -9.38
N GLY A 94 -12.47 5.75 -8.95
CA GLY A 94 -12.87 4.52 -8.28
C GLY A 94 -14.37 4.28 -8.18
N LEU A 95 -14.66 3.06 -7.71
CA LEU A 95 -15.99 2.57 -7.39
C LEU A 95 -15.96 2.11 -5.93
N VAL A 96 -16.96 2.52 -5.15
CA VAL A 96 -17.04 2.22 -3.73
C VAL A 96 -18.44 1.71 -3.43
N GLU A 97 -18.52 0.52 -2.86
CA GLU A 97 -19.75 -0.09 -2.37
C GLU A 97 -19.77 -0.01 -0.84
N TYR A 98 -20.85 0.57 -0.32
CA TYR A 98 -21.06 0.71 1.12
C TYR A 98 -21.97 -0.40 1.64
N ASP A 99 -21.63 -0.94 2.80
CA ASP A 99 -22.50 -1.86 3.50
C ASP A 99 -23.78 -1.13 3.95
N PRO A 100 -24.98 -1.65 3.61
CA PRO A 100 -26.23 -0.97 3.93
C PRO A 100 -26.51 -0.91 5.43
N GLN A 101 -25.95 -1.81 6.25
CA GLN A 101 -26.10 -1.82 7.69
C GLN A 101 -24.99 -1.00 8.38
N PHE A 102 -23.73 -1.29 8.07
CA PHE A 102 -22.57 -0.68 8.75
C PHE A 102 -22.26 0.74 8.26
N LYS A 103 -22.72 1.10 7.05
CA LYS A 103 -22.44 2.39 6.39
C LYS A 103 -20.96 2.65 6.10
N THR A 104 -20.09 1.68 6.34
CA THR A 104 -18.68 1.67 5.94
C THR A 104 -18.54 1.08 4.53
N ASP A 105 -17.49 1.46 3.80
CA ASP A 105 -17.22 0.82 2.51
C ASP A 105 -16.74 -0.63 2.73
N ARG A 106 -17.36 -1.57 2.02
CA ARG A 106 -17.07 -3.01 2.14
C ARG A 106 -16.36 -3.59 0.92
N LEU A 107 -16.43 -2.90 -0.21
CA LEU A 107 -15.73 -3.22 -1.46
C LEU A 107 -15.39 -1.91 -2.16
N ALA A 108 -14.14 -1.74 -2.53
CA ALA A 108 -13.71 -0.62 -3.35
C ALA A 108 -12.71 -1.09 -4.40
N SER A 109 -12.81 -0.50 -5.59
CA SER A 109 -11.83 -0.67 -6.65
C SER A 109 -11.44 0.70 -7.19
N GLY A 110 -10.18 0.86 -7.57
CA GLY A 110 -9.68 2.14 -8.06
C GLY A 110 -8.60 2.01 -9.12
N MET A 111 -8.44 3.08 -9.90
CA MET A 111 -7.33 3.26 -10.83
C MET A 111 -6.62 4.58 -10.53
N LEU A 112 -5.29 4.51 -10.45
CA LEU A 112 -4.38 5.60 -10.18
C LEU A 112 -3.53 5.86 -11.41
N ASP A 113 -3.48 7.10 -11.88
CA ASP A 113 -2.69 7.51 -13.04
C ASP A 113 -1.45 8.27 -12.59
N PHE A 114 -0.26 7.72 -12.83
CA PHE A 114 1.03 8.35 -12.52
C PHE A 114 1.63 9.10 -13.71
N GLY A 115 0.93 9.15 -14.85
CA GLY A 115 1.39 9.70 -16.12
C GLY A 115 2.39 8.80 -16.85
N ALA A 116 3.36 8.21 -16.13
CA ALA A 116 4.31 7.23 -16.69
C ALA A 116 3.73 5.81 -16.76
N GLY A 117 2.72 5.53 -15.95
CA GLY A 117 2.05 4.24 -15.84
C GLY A 117 0.82 4.35 -14.93
N SER A 118 0.19 3.23 -14.65
CA SER A 118 -1.03 3.18 -13.82
C SER A 118 -0.92 2.17 -12.69
N ALA A 119 -1.78 2.28 -11.69
CA ALA A 119 -2.04 1.20 -10.75
C ALA A 119 -3.54 0.94 -10.67
N THR A 120 -3.93 -0.31 -10.55
CA THR A 120 -5.31 -0.69 -10.24
C THR A 120 -5.33 -1.53 -8.97
N PHE A 121 -6.38 -1.35 -8.19
CA PHE A 121 -6.56 -2.13 -6.97
C PHE A 121 -8.01 -2.50 -6.74
N THR A 122 -8.18 -3.56 -5.94
CA THR A 122 -9.43 -3.90 -5.28
C THR A 122 -9.16 -4.21 -3.83
N CYS A 123 -9.98 -3.66 -2.93
CA CYS A 123 -9.99 -4.04 -1.53
C CYS A 123 -11.40 -4.39 -1.03
N SER A 124 -11.51 -5.38 -0.14
CA SER A 124 -12.81 -5.74 0.45
C SER A 124 -12.71 -6.37 1.82
N THR A 125 -13.61 -5.97 2.73
CA THR A 125 -13.73 -6.53 4.08
C THR A 125 -14.79 -7.63 4.18
N GLN A 126 -15.49 -7.94 3.09
CA GLN A 126 -16.57 -8.94 3.06
C GLN A 126 -16.42 -9.97 1.92
N LEU A 127 -15.21 -10.13 1.36
CA LEU A 127 -14.90 -11.18 0.38
C LEU A 127 -14.06 -12.30 0.99
N ALA A 128 -13.89 -13.41 0.27
CA ALA A 128 -12.97 -14.46 0.71
C ALA A 128 -11.54 -13.91 0.91
N PRO A 129 -10.77 -14.42 1.89
CA PRO A 129 -9.40 -13.99 2.10
C PRO A 129 -8.53 -14.17 0.84
N PHE A 130 -7.99 -13.06 0.35
CA PHE A 130 -7.11 -13.07 -0.81
C PHE A 130 -6.20 -11.85 -0.78
N GLN A 131 -5.00 -12.02 -1.29
CA GLN A 131 -4.10 -10.91 -1.53
C GLN A 131 -3.15 -11.27 -2.65
N ARG A 132 -2.72 -10.26 -3.40
CA ARG A 132 -1.66 -10.37 -4.41
C ARG A 132 -1.25 -8.98 -4.86
N ALA A 133 0.04 -8.80 -5.13
CA ALA A 133 0.54 -7.64 -5.85
C ALA A 133 1.33 -8.11 -7.07
N SER A 134 1.01 -7.58 -8.25
CA SER A 134 1.68 -7.86 -9.51
C SER A 134 2.12 -6.56 -10.17
N ILE A 135 3.41 -6.45 -10.44
CA ILE A 135 4.12 -5.25 -10.88
C ILE A 135 4.67 -5.56 -12.27
N TYR A 136 4.19 -4.86 -13.30
CA TYR A 136 4.49 -5.17 -14.70
C TYR A 136 5.31 -4.06 -15.33
N GLY A 137 6.43 -4.43 -15.91
CA GLY A 137 7.23 -3.58 -16.78
C GLY A 137 7.24 -4.09 -18.22
N THR A 138 7.98 -3.40 -19.08
CA THR A 138 8.02 -3.71 -20.53
C THR A 138 8.70 -5.02 -20.88
N THR A 139 9.57 -5.56 -20.02
CA THR A 139 10.37 -6.76 -20.31
C THR A 139 10.29 -7.82 -19.21
N GLY A 140 9.49 -7.58 -18.17
CA GLY A 140 9.36 -8.49 -17.05
C GLY A 140 8.29 -8.08 -16.06
N SER A 141 8.14 -8.87 -15.01
CA SER A 141 7.20 -8.59 -13.93
C SER A 141 7.68 -9.14 -12.60
N VAL A 142 7.16 -8.57 -11.51
CA VAL A 142 7.31 -9.08 -10.15
C VAL A 142 5.93 -9.41 -9.60
N THR A 143 5.75 -10.61 -9.03
CA THR A 143 4.53 -10.97 -8.30
C THR A 143 4.85 -11.38 -6.87
N ILE A 144 4.13 -10.80 -5.92
CA ILE A 144 4.18 -11.12 -4.50
C ILE A 144 2.81 -11.67 -4.10
N GLU A 145 2.80 -12.90 -3.59
CA GLU A 145 1.56 -13.61 -3.25
C GLU A 145 1.01 -13.18 -1.89
N ILE A 146 1.88 -12.84 -0.93
CA ILE A 146 1.51 -12.37 0.40
C ILE A 146 2.13 -10.98 0.61
N PRO A 147 1.55 -9.92 -0.01
CA PRO A 147 2.13 -8.59 0.01
C PRO A 147 2.18 -7.93 1.39
N PHE A 148 1.16 -8.04 2.23
CA PHE A 148 1.01 -7.09 3.36
C PHE A 148 1.19 -7.70 4.76
N ASN A 149 0.86 -8.97 4.91
CA ASN A 149 0.97 -9.71 6.18
C ASN A 149 1.94 -10.90 6.03
N ALA A 150 3.14 -10.61 5.53
CA ALA A 150 4.21 -11.59 5.42
C ALA A 150 4.36 -12.36 6.76
N PRO A 151 4.21 -13.70 6.75
CA PRO A 151 4.24 -14.48 7.98
C PRO A 151 5.64 -14.44 8.62
N PRO A 152 5.75 -14.14 9.93
CA PRO A 152 7.04 -13.99 10.60
C PRO A 152 7.68 -15.33 10.98
N ASP A 153 7.02 -16.46 10.70
CA ASP A 153 7.40 -17.81 11.13
C ASP A 153 7.83 -18.72 9.97
N ARG A 154 7.80 -18.23 8.74
CA ARG A 154 8.17 -19.01 7.55
C ARG A 154 8.76 -18.12 6.45
N PRO A 155 9.54 -18.71 5.51
CA PRO A 155 10.05 -17.98 4.36
C PRO A 155 8.94 -17.36 3.52
N CYS A 156 9.20 -16.16 3.03
CA CYS A 156 8.38 -15.51 2.01
C CYS A 156 9.06 -15.60 0.65
N LYS A 157 8.32 -15.34 -0.42
CA LYS A 157 8.86 -15.37 -1.77
C LYS A 157 8.24 -14.32 -2.68
N LEU A 158 8.97 -14.01 -3.73
CA LEU A 158 8.44 -13.30 -4.89
C LEU A 158 8.83 -14.02 -6.18
N TRP A 159 8.01 -13.82 -7.20
CA TRP A 159 8.23 -14.34 -8.54
C TRP A 159 8.73 -13.22 -9.44
N HIS A 160 9.87 -13.42 -10.08
CA HIS A 160 10.42 -12.47 -11.06
C HIS A 160 10.39 -13.11 -12.44
N GLN A 161 9.50 -12.60 -13.31
CA GLN A 161 9.43 -13.01 -14.70
C GLN A 161 10.29 -12.09 -15.57
N HIS A 162 11.10 -12.69 -16.45
CA HIS A 162 11.92 -11.99 -17.43
C HIS A 162 12.04 -12.85 -18.71
N ALA A 163 12.78 -12.37 -19.72
CA ALA A 163 12.94 -13.08 -21.00
C ALA A 163 13.46 -14.53 -20.88
N GLY A 164 14.17 -14.85 -19.79
CA GLY A 164 14.73 -16.17 -19.51
C GLY A 164 13.79 -17.13 -18.76
N GLY A 165 12.56 -16.70 -18.45
CA GLY A 165 11.59 -17.47 -17.68
C GLY A 165 11.17 -16.78 -16.38
N THR A 166 10.65 -17.57 -15.43
CA THR A 166 10.21 -17.08 -14.12
C THR A 166 11.11 -17.64 -13.04
N ALA A 167 11.79 -16.77 -12.30
CA ALA A 167 12.60 -17.11 -11.14
C ALA A 167 11.78 -16.97 -9.85
N GLU A 168 11.89 -17.96 -8.96
CA GLU A 168 11.45 -17.86 -7.57
C GLU A 168 12.58 -17.26 -6.73
N ILE A 169 12.31 -16.19 -5.99
CA ILE A 169 13.25 -15.58 -5.04
C ILE A 169 12.67 -15.76 -3.65
N VAL A 170 13.37 -16.53 -2.81
CA VAL A 170 12.98 -16.84 -1.43
C VAL A 170 13.74 -15.94 -0.47
N PHE A 171 13.06 -15.45 0.56
CA PHE A 171 13.62 -14.61 1.61
C PHE A 171 13.63 -15.37 2.92
N GLU A 172 14.67 -15.12 3.73
CA GLU A 172 14.73 -15.64 5.09
C GLU A 172 13.54 -15.13 5.93
N THR A 173 13.15 -15.94 6.90
CA THR A 173 12.10 -15.60 7.86
C THR A 173 12.49 -14.34 8.62
N CYS A 174 11.61 -13.34 8.66
CA CYS A 174 11.80 -12.14 9.46
C CYS A 174 10.44 -11.56 9.88
N ASP A 175 10.46 -10.73 10.92
CA ASP A 175 9.28 -10.02 11.39
C ASP A 175 9.31 -8.56 10.90
N GLN A 176 8.41 -8.23 9.98
CA GLN A 176 8.27 -6.88 9.43
C GLN A 176 7.98 -5.80 10.48
N TYR A 177 7.34 -6.14 11.60
CA TYR A 177 7.08 -5.20 12.68
C TYR A 177 8.34 -4.93 13.50
N THR A 178 9.14 -5.98 13.75
CA THR A 178 10.46 -5.84 14.39
C THR A 178 11.37 -4.97 13.53
N LEU A 179 11.45 -5.23 12.22
CA LEU A 179 12.22 -4.42 11.27
C LEU A 179 11.79 -2.94 11.29
N GLN A 180 10.48 -2.66 11.32
CA GLN A 180 9.97 -1.30 11.43
C GLN A 180 10.41 -0.62 12.73
N GLY A 181 10.27 -1.31 13.86
CA GLY A 181 10.66 -0.81 15.18
C GLY A 181 12.16 -0.53 15.27
N ASP A 182 13.00 -1.41 14.72
CA ASP A 182 14.45 -1.24 14.68
C ASP A 182 14.84 -0.03 13.83
N LEU A 183 14.27 0.11 12.64
CA LEU A 183 14.55 1.24 11.75
C LEU A 183 14.10 2.57 12.36
N PHE A 184 12.95 2.61 13.01
CA PHE A 184 12.50 3.79 13.74
C PHE A 184 13.44 4.12 14.91
N SER A 185 13.84 3.10 15.69
CA SER A 185 14.77 3.24 16.82
C SER A 185 16.14 3.75 16.37
N LEU A 186 16.66 3.25 15.25
CA LEU A 186 17.90 3.74 14.64
C LEU A 186 17.77 5.21 14.22
N ALA A 187 16.64 5.60 13.62
CA ALA A 187 16.40 6.99 13.23
C ALA A 187 16.35 7.95 14.44
N VAL A 188 15.78 7.51 15.55
CA VAL A 188 15.80 8.25 16.82
C VAL A 188 17.22 8.36 17.36
N ARG A 189 17.93 7.24 17.52
CA ARG A 189 19.26 7.18 18.14
C ARG A 189 20.32 7.93 17.36
N ASN A 190 20.27 7.86 16.03
CA ASN A 190 21.26 8.47 15.14
C ASN A 190 20.82 9.86 14.64
N ASN A 191 19.64 10.33 15.05
CA ASN A 191 19.02 11.56 14.58
C ASN A 191 18.94 11.68 13.05
N THR A 192 18.64 10.58 12.35
CA THR A 192 18.43 10.57 10.89
C THR A 192 16.94 10.75 10.55
N PRO A 193 16.58 10.99 9.27
CA PRO A 193 15.19 10.87 8.83
C PRO A 193 14.63 9.47 9.08
N VAL A 194 13.33 9.39 9.35
CA VAL A 194 12.63 8.11 9.43
C VAL A 194 12.38 7.54 8.01
N PRO A 195 12.30 6.21 7.84
CA PRO A 195 12.07 5.60 6.54
C PRO A 195 10.74 5.98 5.86
N THR A 196 9.67 6.15 6.65
CA THR A 196 8.33 6.49 6.15
C THR A 196 7.84 7.76 6.84
N PRO A 197 8.19 8.96 6.34
CA PRO A 197 7.84 10.22 6.99
C PRO A 197 6.31 10.40 7.07
N ILE A 198 5.85 11.15 8.07
CA ILE A 198 4.42 11.36 8.31
C ILE A 198 3.69 12.06 7.15
N GLU A 199 4.41 12.80 6.32
CA GLU A 199 3.90 13.35 5.06
C GLU A 199 3.38 12.24 4.11
N ASP A 200 3.96 11.03 4.14
CA ASP A 200 3.51 9.89 3.33
C ASP A 200 2.07 9.49 3.69
N ALA A 201 1.70 9.56 4.96
CA ALA A 201 0.33 9.27 5.42
C ALA A 201 -0.67 10.28 4.86
N VAL A 202 -0.30 11.57 4.83
CA VAL A 202 -1.15 12.62 4.25
C VAL A 202 -1.31 12.44 2.75
N ALA A 203 -0.22 12.10 2.04
CA ALA A 203 -0.29 11.79 0.62
C ALA A 203 -1.17 10.57 0.34
N ASN A 204 -1.07 9.51 1.14
CA ASN A 204 -1.93 8.34 1.03
C ASN A 204 -3.42 8.69 1.23
N MET A 205 -3.72 9.53 2.24
CA MET A 205 -5.08 9.98 2.51
C MET A 205 -5.67 10.82 1.38
N ARG A 206 -4.88 11.70 0.74
CA ARG A 206 -5.35 12.47 -0.44
C ARG A 206 -5.82 11.55 -1.56
N VAL A 207 -5.11 10.45 -1.81
CA VAL A 207 -5.51 9.47 -2.83
C VAL A 207 -6.77 8.72 -2.43
N ILE A 208 -6.92 8.33 -1.16
CA ILE A 208 -8.16 7.73 -0.64
C ILE A 208 -9.34 8.68 -0.84
N GLU A 209 -9.20 9.95 -0.46
CA GLU A 209 -10.22 10.98 -0.63
C GLU A 209 -10.57 11.18 -2.10
N ALA A 210 -9.59 11.19 -3.01
CA ALA A 210 -9.82 11.28 -4.44
C ALA A 210 -10.59 10.07 -5.01
N VAL A 211 -10.28 8.85 -4.55
CA VAL A 211 -11.04 7.64 -4.92
C VAL A 211 -12.50 7.73 -4.46
N VAL A 212 -12.73 8.14 -3.21
CA VAL A 212 -14.09 8.31 -2.66
C VAL A 212 -14.85 9.44 -3.38
N HIS A 213 -14.19 10.56 -3.65
CA HIS A 213 -14.78 11.67 -4.38
C HIS A 213 -15.12 11.29 -5.83
N SER A 214 -14.24 10.53 -6.49
CA SER A 214 -14.49 9.97 -7.81
C SER A 214 -15.74 9.11 -7.83
N ALA A 215 -15.86 8.16 -6.89
CA ALA A 215 -17.01 7.26 -6.81
C ALA A 215 -18.34 8.01 -6.62
N LYS A 216 -18.34 9.12 -5.87
CA LYS A 216 -19.52 9.95 -5.65
C LYS A 216 -19.91 10.81 -6.86
N THR A 217 -18.94 11.21 -7.68
CA THR A 217 -19.15 12.17 -8.77
C THR A 217 -19.08 11.54 -10.17
N SER A 218 -18.72 10.26 -10.25
CA SER A 218 -18.50 9.52 -11.50
C SER A 218 -17.48 10.19 -12.43
N ARG A 219 -16.40 10.74 -11.86
CA ARG A 219 -15.36 11.49 -12.59
C ARG A 219 -13.96 11.12 -12.09
N TRP A 220 -12.95 11.37 -12.92
CA TRP A 220 -11.57 11.43 -12.45
C TRP A 220 -11.38 12.65 -11.55
N ILE A 221 -10.58 12.47 -10.49
CA ILE A 221 -10.21 13.52 -9.56
C ILE A 221 -8.70 13.74 -9.67
N ASP A 222 -8.28 14.95 -10.03
CA ASP A 222 -6.88 15.36 -10.04
C ASP A 222 -6.36 15.58 -8.60
N LEU A 223 -5.08 15.29 -8.39
CA LEU A 223 -4.39 15.28 -7.09
C LEU A 223 -3.33 16.38 -6.95
#